data_AF-A0A535K1N8-F1
#
_entry.id   AF-A0A535K1N8-F1
#
_cell.length_a   1.000
_cell.length_b   1.000
_cell.length_c   1.000
_cell.angle_alpha   90.00
_cell.angle_beta   90.00
_cell.angle_gamma   90.00
#
_symmetry.space_group_name_H-M   'P 1'
#
loop_
_entity.id
_entity.type
_entity.pdbx_description
1 polymer ?
#
loop_
_entity_poly.entity_id
_entity_poly.type
_entity_poly.pdbx_seq_one_letter_code
_entity_poly.pdbx_strand_id
1 'polypeptide(L)'
;MSTPPMLRQMRHDVWATKKLLERCRTLTKEQLQLTTQGTYGTIQKTFAHIVRANEGYLSTYGLIPQPFLAVTDATPLDGTAARLDRVHDAVEQLFKSKEYDFDRRIRDERRKA
;
A
#
# COMPACT_ATOMS: atom_id res chain seq x y z
N MET A 1 -24.52 12.30 -3.13
CA MET A 1 -23.21 12.89 -2.78
C MET A 1 -22.12 12.15 -3.53
N SER A 2 -21.20 12.85 -4.19
CA SER A 2 -20.06 12.22 -4.91
C SER A 2 -19.02 11.72 -3.90
N THR A 3 -18.41 10.56 -4.17
CA THR A 3 -17.26 10.06 -3.40
C THR A 3 -16.11 11.08 -3.44
N PRO A 4 -15.47 11.41 -2.30
CA PRO A 4 -14.27 12.25 -2.29
C PRO A 4 -13.19 11.71 -3.24
N PRO A 5 -12.50 12.56 -4.03
CA PRO A 5 -11.50 12.11 -4.99
C PRO A 5 -10.40 11.24 -4.36
N MET A 6 -9.93 11.59 -3.17
CA MET A 6 -8.86 10.84 -2.50
C MET A 6 -9.32 9.46 -2.01
N LEU A 7 -10.57 9.34 -1.52
CA LEU A 7 -11.16 8.04 -1.21
C LEU A 7 -11.27 7.18 -2.47
N ARG A 8 -11.70 7.75 -3.59
CA ARG A 8 -11.76 7.03 -4.87
C ARG A 8 -10.37 6.54 -5.28
N GLN A 9 -9.34 7.38 -5.18
CA GLN A 9 -7.98 7.00 -5.54
C GLN A 9 -7.42 5.89 -4.66
N MET A 10 -7.60 5.97 -3.33
CA MET A 10 -7.11 4.93 -2.41
C MET A 10 -7.85 3.61 -2.57
N ARG A 11 -9.18 3.64 -2.80
CA ARG A 11 -9.93 2.43 -3.18
C ARG A 11 -9.43 1.82 -4.48
N HIS A 12 -9.10 2.66 -5.46
CA HIS A 12 -8.57 2.18 -6.73
C HIS A 12 -7.19 1.52 -6.57
N ASP A 13 -6.29 2.12 -5.78
CA ASP A 13 -4.98 1.53 -5.46
C ASP A 13 -5.13 0.13 -4.84
N VAL A 14 -6.00 0.00 -3.84
CA VAL A 14 -6.28 -1.28 -3.17
C VAL A 14 -6.87 -2.30 -4.15
N TRP A 15 -7.86 -1.90 -4.94
CA TRP A 15 -8.48 -2.76 -5.95
C TRP A 15 -7.47 -3.24 -7.01
N ALA A 16 -6.68 -2.33 -7.55
CA ALA A 16 -5.70 -2.63 -8.59
C ALA A 16 -4.61 -3.56 -8.06
N THR A 17 -4.08 -3.27 -6.86
CA THR A 17 -3.08 -4.11 -6.21
C THR A 17 -3.63 -5.51 -5.93
N LYS A 18 -4.88 -5.63 -5.47
CA LYS A 18 -5.54 -6.93 -5.24
C LYS A 18 -5.67 -7.73 -6.53
N LYS A 19 -6.09 -7.09 -7.63
CA LYS A 19 -6.22 -7.74 -8.95
C LYS A 19 -4.88 -8.22 -9.49
N LEU A 20 -3.83 -7.42 -9.34
CA LEU A 20 -2.49 -7.81 -9.74
C LEU A 20 -1.95 -8.98 -8.89
N LEU A 21 -2.15 -8.95 -7.57
CA LEU A 21 -1.80 -10.06 -6.68
C LEU A 21 -2.52 -11.36 -7.08
N GLU A 22 -3.84 -11.29 -7.34
CA GLU A 22 -4.64 -12.42 -7.82
C GLU A 22 -4.05 -13.01 -9.12
N ARG A 23 -3.64 -12.16 -10.05
CA ARG A 23 -3.01 -12.61 -11.29
C ARG A 23 -1.63 -13.22 -11.08
N CYS A 24 -0.80 -12.63 -10.22
CA CYS A 24 0.56 -13.10 -9.96
C CYS A 24 0.61 -14.42 -9.19
N ARG A 25 -0.47 -14.83 -8.50
CA ARG A 25 -0.57 -16.16 -7.87
C ARG A 25 -0.44 -17.32 -8.85
N THR A 26 -0.71 -17.10 -10.15
CA THR A 26 -0.56 -18.15 -11.17
C THR A 26 0.87 -18.29 -11.70
N LEU A 27 1.80 -17.45 -11.26
CA LEU A 27 3.20 -17.49 -11.70
C LEU A 27 3.98 -18.54 -10.90
N THR A 28 5.02 -19.09 -11.52
CA THR A 28 5.94 -19.99 -10.80
C THR A 28 6.81 -19.21 -9.81
N LYS A 29 7.47 -19.92 -8.89
CA LYS A 29 8.39 -19.30 -7.93
C LYS A 29 9.53 -18.57 -8.65
N GLU A 30 10.06 -19.15 -9.72
CA GLU A 30 11.16 -18.59 -10.51
C GLU A 30 10.71 -17.30 -11.22
N GLN A 31 9.49 -17.29 -11.76
CA GLN A 31 8.91 -16.10 -12.40
C GLN A 31 8.69 -14.96 -11.40
N LEU A 32 8.27 -15.28 -10.17
CA LEU A 32 8.12 -14.28 -9.10
C LEU A 32 9.43 -13.64 -8.67
N GLN A 33 10.55 -14.33 -8.88
CA GLN A 33 11.89 -13.89 -8.53
C GLN A 33 12.61 -13.17 -9.69
N LEU A 34 11.98 -13.03 -10.86
CA LEU A 34 12.54 -12.26 -11.96
C LEU A 34 12.69 -10.79 -11.57
N THR A 35 13.80 -10.20 -11.99
CA THR A 35 14.14 -8.79 -11.80
C THR A 35 14.88 -8.27 -13.04
N THR A 36 14.87 -6.96 -13.24
CA THR A 36 15.68 -6.30 -14.27
C THR A 36 16.16 -4.94 -13.77
N GLN A 37 17.23 -4.41 -14.36
CA GLN A 37 17.76 -3.10 -14.02
C GLN A 37 16.67 -2.03 -14.17
N GLY A 38 16.54 -1.18 -13.14
CA GLY A 38 15.51 -0.14 -13.09
C GLY A 38 14.20 -0.56 -12.42
N THR A 39 14.03 -1.84 -12.05
CA THR A 39 12.90 -2.27 -11.20
C THR A 39 13.23 -2.13 -9.72
N TYR A 40 12.20 -2.08 -8.87
CA TYR A 40 12.37 -2.01 -7.41
C TYR A 40 12.99 -3.30 -6.82
N GLY A 41 12.87 -4.41 -7.53
CA GLY A 41 13.31 -5.74 -7.13
C GLY A 41 12.38 -6.79 -7.74
N THR A 42 12.25 -7.92 -7.07
CA THR A 42 11.32 -8.97 -7.48
C THR A 42 9.87 -8.49 -7.46
N ILE A 43 8.98 -9.25 -8.09
CA ILE A 43 7.54 -9.00 -8.04
C ILE A 43 7.06 -8.98 -6.57
N GLN A 44 7.53 -9.94 -5.77
CA GLN A 44 7.19 -10.04 -4.35
C GLN A 44 7.61 -8.82 -3.54
N LYS A 45 8.86 -8.37 -3.71
CA LYS A 45 9.38 -7.18 -3.02
C LYS A 45 8.68 -5.90 -3.46
N THR A 46 8.29 -5.81 -4.73
CA THR A 46 7.52 -4.66 -5.25
C THR A 46 6.15 -4.56 -4.61
N PHE A 47 5.39 -5.66 -4.52
CA PHE A 47 4.11 -5.64 -3.81
C PHE A 47 4.26 -5.36 -2.31
N ALA A 48 5.28 -5.95 -1.67
CA ALA A 48 5.57 -5.66 -0.27
C ALA A 48 5.87 -4.16 -0.05
N HIS A 49 6.59 -3.53 -1.00
CA HIS A 49 6.88 -2.10 -0.97
C HIS A 49 5.62 -1.24 -1.07
N ILE A 50 4.73 -1.52 -2.03
CA ILE A 50 3.46 -0.80 -2.21
C ILE A 50 2.61 -0.89 -0.93
N VAL A 51 2.41 -2.10 -0.41
CA VAL A 51 1.56 -2.30 0.77
C VAL A 51 2.20 -1.68 2.02
N ARG A 52 3.52 -1.80 2.21
CA ARG A 52 4.22 -1.10 3.31
C ARG A 52 4.07 0.43 3.19
N ALA A 53 4.12 0.99 1.99
CA ALA A 53 3.94 2.43 1.79
C ALA A 53 2.53 2.86 2.23
N ASN A 54 1.49 2.11 1.84
CA ASN A 54 0.11 2.35 2.29
C ASN A 54 -0.02 2.31 3.81
N GLU A 55 0.61 1.34 4.46
CA GLU A 55 0.65 1.24 5.92
C GLU A 55 1.35 2.44 6.56
N GLY A 56 2.48 2.86 5.97
CA GLY A 56 3.20 4.06 6.39
C GLY A 56 2.30 5.29 6.36
N TYR A 57 1.61 5.53 5.24
CA TYR A 57 0.68 6.66 5.13
C TYR A 57 -0.46 6.58 6.15
N LEU A 58 -1.13 5.45 6.28
CA LEU A 58 -2.25 5.27 7.21
C LEU A 58 -1.81 5.33 8.68
N SER A 59 -0.55 4.96 8.99
CA SER A 59 0.02 5.14 10.32
C SER A 59 0.13 6.61 10.73
N THR A 60 0.31 7.53 9.78
CA THR A 60 0.34 8.97 10.08
C THR A 60 -0.99 9.50 10.60
N TYR A 61 -2.08 8.76 10.33
CA TYR A 61 -3.44 9.00 10.82
C TYR A 61 -3.80 8.12 12.01
N GLY A 62 -2.87 7.31 12.53
CA GLY A 62 -3.10 6.42 13.67
C GLY A 62 -3.95 5.19 13.36
N LEU A 63 -4.18 4.88 12.08
CA LEU A 63 -5.07 3.78 11.68
C LEU A 63 -4.35 2.44 11.54
N ILE A 64 -3.04 2.46 11.29
CA ILE A 64 -2.22 1.26 11.19
C ILE A 64 -1.01 1.38 12.14
N PRO A 65 -0.90 0.53 13.17
CA PRO A 65 0.26 0.50 14.04
C PRO A 65 1.43 -0.26 13.41
N GLN A 66 2.63 -0.03 13.97
CA GLN A 66 3.80 -0.87 13.70
C GLN A 66 3.65 -2.26 14.35
N PRO A 67 4.36 -3.29 13.85
CA PRO A 67 5.29 -3.25 12.72
C PRO A 67 4.58 -3.23 11.36
N PHE A 68 5.24 -2.60 10.38
CA PHE A 68 4.82 -2.65 8.98
C PHE A 68 5.30 -3.93 8.31
N LEU A 69 4.73 -4.23 7.14
CA LEU A 69 5.18 -5.33 6.30
C LEU A 69 6.68 -5.19 5.98
N ALA A 70 7.43 -6.26 6.17
CA ALA A 70 8.83 -6.32 5.76
C ALA A 70 8.93 -6.26 4.23
N VAL A 71 9.88 -5.49 3.70
CA VAL A 71 10.09 -5.36 2.25
C VAL A 71 11.31 -6.16 1.85
N THR A 72 11.08 -7.43 1.56
CA THR A 72 12.12 -8.39 1.15
C THR A 72 11.61 -9.27 0.02
N ASP A 73 12.53 -9.86 -0.75
CA ASP A 73 12.18 -10.80 -1.84
C ASP A 73 11.55 -12.11 -1.32
N ALA A 74 11.70 -12.39 -0.02
CA ALA A 74 11.11 -13.54 0.65
C ALA A 74 9.66 -13.30 1.13
N THR A 75 9.13 -12.08 1.00
CA THR A 75 7.78 -11.74 1.49
C THR A 75 6.73 -12.43 0.62
N PRO A 76 5.92 -13.37 1.15
CA PRO A 76 4.97 -14.13 0.34
C PRO A 76 3.81 -13.25 -0.16
N LEU A 77 3.31 -13.52 -1.37
CA LEU A 77 2.17 -12.78 -1.93
C LEU A 77 0.94 -12.85 -1.03
N ASP A 78 0.68 -13.98 -0.37
CA ASP A 78 -0.47 -14.12 0.53
C ASP A 78 -0.31 -13.33 1.83
N GLY A 79 0.92 -13.23 2.35
CA GLY A 79 1.23 -12.33 3.46
C GLY A 79 0.99 -10.87 3.09
N THR A 80 1.41 -10.48 1.89
CA THR A 80 1.14 -9.14 1.34
C THR A 80 -0.35 -8.89 1.12
N ALA A 81 -1.10 -9.87 0.61
CA ALA A 81 -2.55 -9.75 0.41
C ALA A 81 -3.30 -9.56 1.73
N ALA A 82 -2.92 -10.30 2.79
CA ALA A 82 -3.52 -10.14 4.11
C ALA A 82 -3.24 -8.75 4.73
N ARG A 83 -2.08 -8.16 4.42
CA ARG A 83 -1.78 -6.76 4.80
C ARG A 83 -2.59 -5.76 3.98
N LEU A 84 -2.80 -6.02 2.68
CA LEU A 84 -3.62 -5.19 1.81
C LEU A 84 -5.09 -5.14 2.25
N ASP A 85 -5.66 -6.25 2.74
CA ASP A 85 -7.02 -6.24 3.30
C ASP A 85 -7.11 -5.34 4.55
N ARG A 86 -6.06 -5.28 5.40
CA ARG A 86 -6.01 -4.30 6.50
C ARG A 86 -5.91 -2.85 6.02
N VAL A 87 -5.16 -2.62 4.95
CA VAL A 87 -5.08 -1.31 4.30
C VAL A 87 -6.45 -0.88 3.78
N HIS A 88 -7.20 -1.78 3.14
CA HIS A 88 -8.56 -1.53 2.69
C HIS A 88 -9.44 -1.02 3.84
N ASP A 89 -9.48 -1.75 4.95
CA ASP A 89 -10.35 -1.42 6.08
C ASP A 89 -9.96 -0.09 6.73
N ALA A 90 -8.66 0.19 6.82
CA ALA A 90 -8.15 1.46 7.31
C ALA A 90 -8.47 2.64 6.36
N VAL A 91 -8.42 2.45 5.04
CA VAL A 91 -8.88 3.47 4.06
C VAL A 91 -10.36 3.76 4.27
N GLU A 92 -11.19 2.72 4.42
CA GLU A 92 -12.62 2.90 4.69
C GLU A 92 -12.86 3.62 6.02
N GLN A 93 -12.07 3.32 7.06
CA GLN A 93 -12.16 3.98 8.34
C GLN A 93 -11.76 5.46 8.26
N LEU A 94 -10.67 5.79 7.54
CA LEU A 94 -10.17 7.15 7.36
C LEU A 94 -11.26 8.08 6.80
N PHE A 95 -12.06 7.60 5.86
CA PHE A 95 -13.09 8.44 5.24
C PHE A 95 -14.48 8.31 5.89
N LYS A 96 -14.63 7.47 6.94
CA LYS A 96 -15.83 7.44 7.80
C LYS A 96 -15.78 8.48 8.92
N SER A 97 -14.60 8.82 9.43
CA SER A 97 -14.45 9.85 10.47
C SER A 97 -14.54 11.27 9.91
N LYS A 98 -14.94 12.22 10.77
CA LYS A 98 -15.05 13.65 10.43
C LYS A 98 -13.73 14.21 9.91
N GLU A 99 -13.87 15.17 8.99
CA GLU A 99 -12.84 15.93 8.26
C GLU A 99 -11.40 15.75 8.76
N TYR A 100 -10.62 15.01 7.97
CA TYR A 100 -9.18 15.04 8.09
C TYR A 100 -8.62 16.24 7.32
N ASP A 101 -7.87 17.08 8.02
CA ASP A 101 -6.97 18.04 7.40
C ASP A 101 -5.73 17.28 6.89
N PHE A 102 -5.79 16.90 5.61
CA PHE A 102 -4.72 16.17 4.94
C PHE A 102 -3.44 17.02 4.79
N ASP A 103 -3.56 18.34 4.73
CA ASP A 103 -2.44 19.26 4.56
C ASP A 103 -1.68 19.50 5.86
N ARG A 104 -2.35 19.43 7.02
CA ARG A 104 -1.72 19.58 8.34
C ARG A 104 -0.61 18.55 8.63
N ARG A 105 -0.65 17.39 7.99
CA ARG A 105 0.30 16.29 8.22
C ARG A 105 1.44 16.24 7.18
N ILE A 106 1.33 16.96 6.06
CA ILE A 106 2.43 17.07 5.09
C ILE A 106 3.48 18.02 5.69
N ARG A 107 4.46 17.45 6.40
CA ARG A 107 5.69 18.18 6.72
C ARG A 107 6.55 18.23 5.48
N ASP A 108 6.33 19.23 4.62
CA ASP A 108 7.28 19.50 3.53
C ASP A 108 8.52 20.20 4.11
N GLU A 109 9.45 19.41 4.66
CA GLU A 109 10.76 19.90 5.10
C GLU A 109 11.59 20.47 3.92
N ARG A 110 11.17 20.26 2.66
CA ARG A 110 11.82 20.87 1.48
C ARG A 110 11.51 22.37 1.32
N ARG A 111 10.62 22.92 2.15
CA ARG A 111 10.29 24.36 2.21
C ARG A 111 11.06 25.12 3.30
N LYS A 112 12.16 24.54 3.80
CA LYS A 112 13.09 25.18 4.76
C LYS A 112 14.45 25.55 4.13
N ALA A 113 14.46 25.91 2.84
CA ALA A 113 15.60 26.54 2.18
C ALA A 113 15.14 27.84 1.53
#